data_AF-A0A3M6W4C3-F1
#
_entry.id   AF-A0A3M6W4C3-F1
#
_cell.length_a   1.000
_cell.length_b   1.000
_cell.length_c   1.000
_cell.angle_alpha   90.00
_cell.angle_beta   90.00
_cell.angle_gamma   90.00
#
_symmetry.space_group_name_H-M   'P 1'
#
loop_
_entity.id
_entity.type
_entity.pdbx_description
1 polymer ?
#
loop_
_entity_poly.entity_id
_entity_poly.type
_entity_poly.pdbx_seq_one_letter_code
_entity_poly.pdbx_strand_id
1 'polypeptide(L)'
;MAVKPNPQRVIVLCDGTWCGRETGTQSNIWKLAEAFGINLSGGNNDAVNTRLNFRARYFQGSGTGKPFLYYLFDGVTGSDLRDKCVEAYQYVAENYVPDSEVWMLGLSRGAFTVRCVAGMINNCGIVKPYKEREAVSQLQAASETKSLCEEVYRIYRSPHDEDKPNTPKMKAFRDKWSYSEVEDPEQPPVKFMGLIDAVGSLGIPRLNPGMYAGGEWPEFHDQKVSSVVEKVYHAMSLHDRLWIFQPCRASRTEELTSRIKESTTNRSGDAAANEEGSRPRKKQPGYQIHERWFPGCHYDLGRQQFEFLREGSGKDVHIFERILSFFSGPTLRSVIPNPSSADAVLRWLLEKVDQESENPEFDRSKSLTGFNDGVHAIRNNPTVLSVQTLNECEGDVYDQLELYAPGARPLPRRLLGLVSPLIPGSNEFSKIALALRDRRVSCMPNTASDNATSTTVEDYWSGLSAADRLAFQKKYPSKTYELHKEYCPNH
;
A
#
# COMPACT_ATOMS: atom_id res chain seq x y z
N MET A 1 2.90 25.67 31.45
CA MET A 1 3.55 24.90 30.36
C MET A 1 2.96 25.38 29.05
N ALA A 2 3.78 25.82 28.10
CA ALA A 2 3.27 26.19 26.77
C ALA A 2 2.71 24.93 26.10
N VAL A 3 1.41 24.91 25.81
CA VAL A 3 0.79 23.85 25.01
C VAL A 3 1.46 23.94 23.63
N LYS A 4 2.27 22.95 23.26
CA LYS A 4 2.80 22.88 21.89
C LYS A 4 1.59 22.83 20.94
N PRO A 5 1.55 23.66 19.88
CA PRO A 5 0.49 23.56 18.89
C PRO A 5 0.48 22.14 18.31
N ASN A 6 -0.71 21.54 18.18
CA ASN A 6 -0.89 20.24 17.52
C ASN A 6 -0.45 20.40 16.05
N PRO A 7 0.61 19.71 15.59
CA PRO A 7 1.12 19.88 14.22
C PRO A 7 0.05 19.51 13.21
N GLN A 8 0.03 20.20 12.07
CA GLN A 8 -0.91 19.88 11.00
C GLN A 8 -0.54 18.53 10.39
N ARG A 9 -1.51 17.67 10.12
CA ARG A 9 -1.29 16.37 9.45
C ARG A 9 -1.80 16.40 8.01
N VAL A 10 -0.99 15.94 7.07
CA VAL A 10 -1.35 15.72 5.67
C VAL A 10 -1.42 14.22 5.42
N ILE A 11 -2.62 13.72 5.14
CA ILE A 11 -2.92 12.29 5.07
C ILE A 11 -3.23 11.90 3.62
N VAL A 12 -2.47 10.92 3.12
CA VAL A 12 -2.57 10.38 1.75
C VAL A 12 -3.04 8.93 1.84
N LEU A 13 -4.18 8.62 1.22
CA LEU A 13 -4.74 7.26 1.18
C LEU A 13 -4.81 6.78 -0.27
N CYS A 14 -3.86 5.95 -0.71
CA CYS A 14 -3.77 5.45 -2.08
C CYS A 14 -4.31 4.02 -2.20
N ASP A 15 -5.39 3.82 -2.94
CA ASP A 15 -5.98 2.50 -3.09
C ASP A 15 -5.27 1.61 -4.13
N GLY A 16 -5.53 0.31 -4.06
CA GLY A 16 -5.00 -0.69 -4.97
C GLY A 16 -5.76 -0.76 -6.29
N THR A 17 -5.22 -1.52 -7.24
CA THR A 17 -5.89 -1.88 -8.49
C THR A 17 -7.33 -2.32 -8.24
N TRP A 18 -8.26 -1.92 -9.11
CA TRP A 18 -9.65 -2.38 -9.06
C TRP A 18 -10.37 -2.06 -7.73
N CYS A 19 -9.98 -0.94 -7.09
CA CYS A 19 -10.58 -0.45 -5.85
C CYS A 19 -11.05 1.00 -6.00
N GLY A 20 -12.23 1.31 -5.46
CA GLY A 20 -12.84 2.64 -5.53
C GLY A 20 -14.21 2.67 -6.20
N ARG A 21 -14.71 3.89 -6.47
CA ARG A 21 -16.08 4.11 -6.96
C ARG A 21 -16.32 3.46 -8.30
N GLU A 22 -15.32 3.52 -9.17
CA GLU A 22 -15.42 3.05 -10.55
C GLU A 22 -15.64 1.53 -10.65
N THR A 23 -15.14 0.78 -9.67
CA THR A 23 -15.28 -0.69 -9.61
C THR A 23 -16.33 -1.15 -8.61
N GLY A 24 -16.82 -0.25 -7.75
CA GLY A 24 -17.73 -0.58 -6.65
C GLY A 24 -17.03 -1.27 -5.47
N THR A 25 -15.71 -1.45 -5.52
CA THR A 25 -14.94 -2.15 -4.50
C THR A 25 -14.54 -1.23 -3.36
N GLN A 26 -15.15 -1.43 -2.20
CA GLN A 26 -14.83 -0.72 -0.95
C GLN A 26 -13.69 -1.44 -0.24
N SER A 27 -12.45 -1.06 -0.54
CA SER A 27 -11.26 -1.67 0.06
C SER A 27 -11.09 -1.32 1.54
N ASN A 28 -10.05 -1.88 2.18
CA ASN A 28 -9.64 -1.41 3.50
C ASN A 28 -9.09 0.04 3.50
N ILE A 29 -8.50 0.53 2.39
CA ILE A 29 -8.08 1.94 2.27
C ILE A 29 -9.31 2.85 2.15
N TRP A 30 -10.35 2.41 1.43
CA TRP A 30 -11.65 3.09 1.39
C TRP A 30 -12.24 3.24 2.80
N LYS A 31 -12.30 2.15 3.56
CA LYS A 31 -12.82 2.16 4.94
C LYS A 31 -11.99 3.05 5.87
N LEU A 32 -10.66 3.08 5.69
CA LEU A 32 -9.78 4.02 6.40
C LEU A 32 -10.06 5.47 6.01
N ALA A 33 -10.29 5.76 4.74
CA ALA A 33 -10.66 7.09 4.26
C ALA A 33 -11.99 7.57 4.86
N GLU A 34 -12.99 6.69 4.92
CA GLU A 34 -14.26 6.98 5.63
C GLU A 34 -14.03 7.22 7.11
N ALA A 35 -13.14 6.46 7.77
CA ALA A 35 -12.75 6.70 9.15
C ALA A 35 -12.13 8.10 9.37
N PHE A 36 -11.33 8.60 8.42
CA PHE A 36 -10.82 9.98 8.42
C PHE A 36 -11.88 11.04 8.05
N GLY A 37 -13.15 10.65 7.87
CA GLY A 37 -14.27 11.54 7.60
C GLY A 37 -14.46 11.90 6.13
N ILE A 38 -13.85 11.16 5.20
CA ILE A 38 -14.03 11.39 3.76
C ILE A 38 -15.36 10.77 3.33
N ASN A 39 -16.27 11.60 2.81
CA ASN A 39 -17.57 11.15 2.28
C ASN A 39 -17.43 10.66 0.81
N LEU A 40 -16.89 9.45 0.65
CA LEU A 40 -16.68 8.84 -0.66
C LEU A 40 -17.99 8.52 -1.38
N SER A 41 -19.05 8.16 -0.67
CA SER A 41 -20.40 7.94 -1.23
C SER A 41 -21.02 9.22 -1.78
N GLY A 42 -20.75 10.37 -1.16
CA GLY A 42 -21.15 11.69 -1.66
C GLY A 42 -20.28 12.21 -2.79
N GLY A 43 -19.31 11.43 -3.25
CA GLY A 43 -18.44 11.74 -4.37
C GLY A 43 -17.22 12.61 -4.05
N ASN A 44 -17.01 12.95 -2.77
CA ASN A 44 -15.87 13.72 -2.30
C ASN A 44 -14.67 12.80 -1.99
N ASN A 45 -13.46 13.23 -2.35
CA ASN A 45 -12.22 12.50 -2.03
C ASN A 45 -11.44 13.11 -0.86
N ASP A 46 -11.85 14.29 -0.38
CA ASP A 46 -11.09 15.08 0.59
C ASP A 46 -11.85 15.27 1.90
N ALA A 47 -11.12 15.34 3.01
CA ALA A 47 -11.64 15.76 4.30
C ALA A 47 -10.67 16.76 4.95
N VAL A 48 -11.24 17.75 5.64
CA VAL A 48 -10.49 18.70 6.48
C VAL A 48 -11.09 18.65 7.87
N ASN A 49 -10.26 18.39 8.88
CA ASN A 49 -10.65 18.37 10.27
C ASN A 49 -9.88 19.43 11.05
N THR A 50 -10.54 20.52 11.39
CA THR A 50 -9.95 21.65 12.11
C THR A 50 -9.69 21.34 13.59
N ARG A 51 -10.49 20.46 14.21
CA ARG A 51 -10.33 20.08 15.62
C ARG A 51 -9.06 19.26 15.83
N LEU A 52 -8.78 18.34 14.92
CA LEU A 52 -7.66 17.40 15.00
C LEU A 52 -6.47 17.84 14.14
N ASN A 53 -6.62 18.99 13.48
CA ASN A 53 -5.67 19.65 12.61
C ASN A 53 -5.12 18.73 11.52
N PHE A 54 -6.00 18.14 10.70
CA PHE A 54 -5.57 17.34 9.55
C PHE A 54 -6.32 17.65 8.27
N ARG A 55 -5.66 17.33 7.15
CA ARG A 55 -6.24 17.23 5.80
C ARG A 55 -5.98 15.84 5.26
N ALA A 56 -7.00 15.20 4.72
CA ALA A 56 -6.89 13.86 4.15
C ALA A 56 -7.42 13.84 2.72
N ARG A 57 -6.77 13.07 1.85
CA ARG A 57 -7.24 12.79 0.48
C ARG A 57 -7.16 11.30 0.17
N TYR A 58 -8.22 10.78 -0.43
CA TYR A 58 -8.31 9.45 -0.99
C TYR A 58 -8.04 9.46 -2.50
N PHE A 59 -7.09 8.63 -2.91
CA PHE A 59 -6.71 8.43 -4.30
C PHE A 59 -7.21 7.07 -4.76
N GLN A 60 -8.17 7.11 -5.68
CA GLN A 60 -8.75 5.90 -6.29
C GLN A 60 -7.69 5.11 -7.08
N GLY A 61 -7.79 3.79 -7.01
CA GLY A 61 -6.98 2.89 -7.81
C GLY A 61 -7.47 2.79 -9.25
N SER A 62 -6.59 2.39 -10.17
CA SER A 62 -6.93 2.21 -11.59
C SER A 62 -7.84 1.00 -11.79
N GLY A 63 -8.94 1.13 -12.55
CA GLY A 63 -9.90 0.04 -12.73
C GLY A 63 -11.01 0.19 -13.78
N THR A 64 -10.90 1.08 -14.77
CA THR A 64 -11.98 1.32 -15.77
C THR A 64 -12.09 0.27 -16.90
N GLY A 65 -12.99 -0.71 -16.73
CA GLY A 65 -13.54 -1.49 -17.85
C GLY A 65 -12.63 -2.58 -18.44
N LYS A 66 -11.66 -3.09 -17.69
CA LYS A 66 -10.79 -4.23 -18.10
C LYS A 66 -10.62 -5.24 -16.94
N PRO A 67 -10.23 -6.50 -17.22
CA PRO A 67 -10.05 -7.49 -16.16
C PRO A 67 -8.89 -7.13 -15.22
N PHE A 68 -8.90 -7.67 -14.01
CA PHE A 68 -7.87 -7.39 -13.01
C PHE A 68 -6.45 -7.67 -13.52
N LEU A 69 -6.26 -8.81 -14.21
CA LEU A 69 -4.96 -9.18 -14.79
C LEU A 69 -4.51 -8.19 -15.86
N TYR A 70 -5.43 -7.62 -16.64
CA TYR A 70 -5.07 -6.60 -17.63
C TYR A 70 -4.36 -5.42 -16.96
N TYR A 71 -4.92 -4.92 -15.87
CA TYR A 71 -4.28 -3.85 -15.10
C TYR A 71 -2.99 -4.28 -14.45
N LEU A 72 -2.76 -5.57 -14.23
CA LEU A 72 -1.51 -6.03 -13.64
C LEU A 72 -0.39 -6.18 -14.69
N PHE A 73 -0.76 -6.32 -15.97
CA PHE A 73 0.10 -6.84 -17.04
C PHE A 73 0.20 -5.96 -18.28
N ASP A 74 -0.52 -4.84 -18.36
CA ASP A 74 -0.44 -3.94 -19.51
C ASP A 74 0.54 -2.78 -19.28
N GLY A 75 1.25 -2.36 -20.33
CA GLY A 75 2.21 -1.23 -20.30
C GLY A 75 1.55 0.14 -20.09
N VAL A 76 0.23 0.25 -20.32
CA VAL A 76 -0.60 1.43 -19.97
C VAL A 76 -0.58 1.72 -18.47
N THR A 77 -0.18 0.75 -17.64
CA THR A 77 -0.08 0.89 -16.18
C THR A 77 1.09 1.77 -15.72
N GLY A 78 2.13 1.95 -16.55
CA GLY A 78 3.30 2.75 -16.21
C GLY A 78 3.00 4.26 -16.17
N SER A 79 2.30 4.78 -17.19
CA SER A 79 1.86 6.18 -17.24
C SER A 79 0.85 6.48 -16.14
N ASP A 80 -0.13 5.60 -15.93
CA ASP A 80 -1.11 5.74 -14.86
C ASP A 80 -0.43 5.79 -13.48
N LEU A 81 0.59 4.97 -13.24
CA LEU A 81 1.29 4.94 -11.96
C LEU A 81 2.14 6.19 -11.74
N ARG A 82 2.79 6.71 -12.79
CA ARG A 82 3.48 8.01 -12.75
C ARG A 82 2.48 9.10 -12.31
N ASP A 83 1.34 9.17 -12.96
CA ASP A 83 0.33 10.20 -12.68
C ASP A 83 -0.16 10.09 -11.24
N LYS A 84 -0.41 8.88 -10.73
CA LYS A 84 -0.77 8.66 -9.31
C LYS A 84 0.31 9.11 -8.33
N CYS A 85 1.59 8.86 -8.64
CA CYS A 85 2.70 9.33 -7.80
C CYS A 85 2.79 10.85 -7.79
N VAL A 86 2.66 11.48 -8.97
CA VAL A 86 2.68 12.94 -9.12
C VAL A 86 1.49 13.57 -8.41
N GLU A 87 0.27 13.06 -8.57
CA GLU A 87 -0.94 13.55 -7.91
C GLU A 87 -0.84 13.46 -6.38
N ALA A 88 -0.36 12.34 -5.85
CA ALA A 88 -0.19 12.14 -4.42
C ALA A 88 0.89 13.06 -3.84
N TYR A 89 2.03 13.20 -4.52
CA TYR A 89 3.09 14.13 -4.13
C TYR A 89 2.64 15.60 -4.22
N GLN A 90 1.93 15.98 -5.30
CA GLN A 90 1.37 17.31 -5.47
C GLN A 90 0.42 17.66 -4.32
N TYR A 91 -0.45 16.74 -3.90
CA TYR A 91 -1.32 16.96 -2.75
C TYR A 91 -0.52 17.23 -1.47
N VAL A 92 0.56 16.48 -1.23
CA VAL A 92 1.46 16.74 -0.10
C VAL A 92 2.04 18.14 -0.22
N ALA A 93 2.65 18.50 -1.36
CA ALA A 93 3.26 19.81 -1.59
C ALA A 93 2.26 20.97 -1.38
N GLU A 94 1.02 20.85 -1.86
CA GLU A 94 0.00 21.90 -1.78
C GLU A 94 -0.57 22.14 -0.38
N ASN A 95 -0.45 21.14 0.52
CA ASN A 95 -1.08 21.14 1.83
C ASN A 95 -0.07 21.09 2.99
N TYR A 96 1.20 20.84 2.69
CA TYR A 96 2.27 20.83 3.66
C TYR A 96 2.62 22.25 4.09
N VAL A 97 2.69 22.45 5.40
CA VAL A 97 3.22 23.65 6.05
C VAL A 97 4.45 23.20 6.85
N PRO A 98 5.53 24.00 6.99
CA PRO A 98 6.63 23.66 7.89
C PRO A 98 6.15 23.13 9.24
N ASP A 99 6.84 22.10 9.75
CA ASP A 99 6.48 21.32 10.95
C ASP A 99 5.20 20.46 10.83
N SER A 100 4.60 20.33 9.65
CA SER A 100 3.51 19.37 9.41
C SER A 100 4.01 17.92 9.41
N GLU A 101 3.15 17.00 9.82
CA GLU A 101 3.38 15.57 9.68
C GLU A 101 2.71 15.03 8.41
N VAL A 102 3.39 14.14 7.70
CA VAL A 102 2.82 13.43 6.55
C VAL A 102 2.52 11.98 6.94
N TRP A 103 1.30 11.54 6.68
CA TRP A 103 0.85 10.18 6.92
C TRP A 103 0.42 9.57 5.59
N MET A 104 0.91 8.38 5.29
CA MET A 104 0.64 7.73 4.00
C MET A 104 0.12 6.32 4.23
N LEU A 105 -0.97 5.96 3.56
CA LEU A 105 -1.53 4.63 3.61
C LEU A 105 -1.76 4.12 2.19
N GLY A 106 -1.41 2.86 1.92
CA GLY A 106 -1.60 2.30 0.59
C GLY A 106 -1.83 0.80 0.56
N LEU A 107 -2.61 0.35 -0.43
CA LEU A 107 -2.88 -1.07 -0.73
C LEU A 107 -2.25 -1.46 -2.07
N SER A 108 -1.54 -2.59 -2.15
CA SER A 108 -1.05 -3.14 -3.42
C SER A 108 -0.21 -2.12 -4.22
N ARG A 109 -0.67 -1.71 -5.41
CA ARG A 109 -0.07 -0.59 -6.16
C ARG A 109 -0.16 0.76 -5.46
N GLY A 110 -1.20 1.03 -4.68
CA GLY A 110 -1.26 2.20 -3.82
C GLY A 110 -0.16 2.20 -2.76
N ALA A 111 0.23 1.02 -2.26
CA ALA A 111 1.38 0.86 -1.36
C ALA A 111 2.71 1.16 -2.09
N PHE A 112 2.82 0.81 -3.38
CA PHE A 112 3.93 1.24 -4.24
C PHE A 112 3.94 2.76 -4.39
N THR A 113 2.79 3.38 -4.69
CA THR A 113 2.66 4.83 -4.88
C THR A 113 3.18 5.60 -3.67
N VAL A 114 2.71 5.28 -2.45
CA VAL A 114 3.15 6.01 -1.24
C VAL A 114 4.64 5.82 -0.94
N ARG A 115 5.21 4.65 -1.26
CA ARG A 115 6.66 4.43 -1.14
C ARG A 115 7.45 5.26 -2.14
N CYS A 116 6.98 5.36 -3.38
CA CYS A 116 7.57 6.24 -4.39
C CYS A 116 7.46 7.71 -4.00
N VAL A 117 6.34 8.16 -3.46
CA VAL A 117 6.18 9.53 -2.94
C VAL A 117 7.17 9.80 -1.81
N ALA A 118 7.39 8.85 -0.89
CA ALA A 118 8.43 8.99 0.13
C ALA A 118 9.86 9.02 -0.45
N GLY A 119 10.11 8.30 -1.55
CA GLY A 119 11.36 8.40 -2.32
C GLY A 119 11.53 9.77 -2.99
N MET A 120 10.47 10.30 -3.61
CA MET A 120 10.44 11.65 -4.18
C MET A 120 10.74 12.72 -3.14
N ILE A 121 10.15 12.61 -1.94
CA ILE A 121 10.44 13.51 -0.80
C ILE A 121 11.91 13.41 -0.39
N ASN A 122 12.50 12.21 -0.40
CA ASN A 122 13.91 12.02 -0.03
C ASN A 122 14.89 12.56 -1.08
N ASN A 123 14.57 12.45 -2.37
CA ASN A 123 15.40 12.98 -3.45
C ASN A 123 15.27 14.50 -3.54
N CYS A 124 14.05 15.03 -3.52
CA CYS A 124 13.78 16.41 -3.91
C CYS A 124 13.26 17.31 -2.79
N GLY A 125 12.98 16.76 -1.59
CA GLY A 125 12.26 17.47 -0.54
C GLY A 125 10.75 17.57 -0.83
N ILE A 126 10.03 18.36 -0.03
CA ILE A 126 8.64 18.76 -0.32
C ILE A 126 8.70 20.13 -1.00
N VAL A 127 8.34 20.20 -2.28
CA VAL A 127 8.43 21.44 -3.05
C VAL A 127 7.41 22.48 -2.58
N LYS A 128 7.81 23.75 -2.58
CA LYS A 128 6.92 24.87 -2.26
C LYS A 128 5.95 25.10 -3.43
N PRO A 129 4.62 25.16 -3.20
CA PRO A 129 3.64 25.48 -4.22
C PRO A 129 3.95 26.80 -4.95
N TYR A 130 3.67 26.88 -6.24
CA TYR A 130 4.02 28.06 -7.04
C TYR A 130 3.35 29.35 -6.53
N LYS A 131 2.13 29.25 -5.98
CA LYS A 131 1.39 30.36 -5.36
C LYS A 131 2.16 31.05 -4.21
N GLU A 132 3.12 30.36 -3.59
CA GLU A 132 3.95 30.92 -2.51
C GLU A 132 5.20 31.63 -3.04
N ARG A 133 5.48 31.52 -4.35
CA ARG A 133 6.65 32.10 -5.00
C ARG A 133 6.33 33.37 -5.74
N GLU A 134 5.21 33.40 -6.45
CA GLU A 134 4.82 34.51 -7.32
C GLU A 134 3.32 34.80 -7.26
N ALA A 135 2.97 36.07 -7.43
CA ALA A 135 1.59 36.52 -7.53
C ALA A 135 1.03 36.21 -8.92
N VAL A 136 0.53 34.99 -9.11
CA VAL A 136 -0.11 34.52 -10.35
C VAL A 136 -1.56 34.05 -10.10
N SER A 137 -2.32 33.81 -11.18
CA SER A 137 -3.65 33.23 -11.05
C SER A 137 -3.62 31.84 -10.42
N GLN A 138 -4.70 31.43 -9.75
CA GLN A 138 -4.79 30.11 -9.11
C GLN A 138 -4.59 28.96 -10.10
N LEU A 139 -5.15 29.09 -11.31
CA LEU A 139 -5.02 28.09 -12.37
C LEU A 139 -3.58 27.94 -12.84
N GLN A 140 -2.89 29.06 -13.04
CA GLN A 140 -1.47 29.05 -13.42
C GLN A 140 -0.61 28.47 -12.30
N ALA A 141 -0.82 28.88 -11.05
CA ALA A 141 -0.09 28.32 -9.92
C ALA A 141 -0.25 26.80 -9.80
N ALA A 142 -1.46 26.27 -10.01
CA ALA A 142 -1.71 24.84 -10.00
C ALA A 142 -0.98 24.11 -11.13
N SER A 143 -1.01 24.68 -12.35
CA SER A 143 -0.30 24.13 -13.51
C SER A 143 1.21 24.09 -13.29
N GLU A 144 1.81 25.17 -12.82
CA GLU A 144 3.25 25.26 -12.57
C GLU A 144 3.69 24.34 -11.42
N THR A 145 2.87 24.24 -10.36
CA THR A 145 3.12 23.30 -9.26
C THR A 145 3.11 21.87 -9.77
N LYS A 146 2.17 21.51 -10.65
CA LYS A 146 2.11 20.19 -11.28
C LYS A 146 3.36 19.93 -12.13
N SER A 147 3.77 20.86 -12.99
CA SER A 147 5.00 20.73 -13.79
C SER A 147 6.24 20.47 -12.93
N LEU A 148 6.37 21.17 -11.80
CA LEU A 148 7.46 20.93 -10.85
C LEU A 148 7.36 19.54 -10.20
N CYS A 149 6.16 19.07 -9.87
CA CYS A 149 5.95 17.73 -9.32
C CYS A 149 6.27 16.62 -10.34
N GLU A 150 5.97 16.84 -11.62
CA GLU A 150 6.38 15.93 -12.70
C GLU A 150 7.90 15.87 -12.85
N GLU A 151 8.58 17.00 -12.72
CA GLU A 151 10.05 17.07 -12.70
C GLU A 151 10.64 16.34 -11.49
N VAL A 152 10.03 16.46 -10.31
CA VAL A 152 10.42 15.68 -9.13
C VAL A 152 10.32 14.18 -9.39
N TYR A 153 9.24 13.72 -10.04
CA TYR A 153 9.11 12.30 -10.40
C TYR A 153 10.18 11.87 -11.40
N ARG A 154 10.47 12.70 -12.42
CA ARG A 154 11.53 12.45 -13.42
C ARG A 154 12.91 12.31 -12.76
N ILE A 155 13.24 13.21 -11.83
CA ILE A 155 14.49 13.16 -11.06
C ILE A 155 14.54 11.90 -10.19
N TYR A 156 13.46 11.61 -9.45
CA TYR A 156 13.37 10.41 -8.62
C TYR A 156 13.59 9.13 -9.43
N ARG A 157 13.07 9.06 -10.66
CA ARG A 157 13.21 7.90 -11.56
C ARG A 157 14.52 7.87 -12.33
N SER A 158 15.31 8.94 -12.28
CA SER A 158 16.55 9.06 -13.05
C SER A 158 17.56 7.98 -12.63
N PRO A 159 18.23 7.31 -13.58
CA PRO A 159 19.29 6.36 -13.27
C PRO A 159 20.63 7.06 -12.96
N HIS A 160 20.72 8.37 -13.14
CA HIS A 160 21.97 9.12 -13.00
C HIS A 160 22.35 9.31 -11.52
N ASP A 161 23.62 9.06 -11.19
CA ASP A 161 24.12 9.19 -9.82
C ASP A 161 23.99 10.62 -9.25
N GLU A 162 24.04 11.63 -10.11
CA GLU A 162 23.87 13.03 -9.71
C GLU A 162 22.45 13.35 -9.22
N ASP A 163 21.44 12.56 -9.62
CA ASP A 163 20.03 12.71 -9.22
C ASP A 163 19.67 11.93 -7.94
N LYS A 164 20.64 11.20 -7.37
CA LYS A 164 20.47 10.51 -6.09
C LYS A 164 20.36 11.50 -4.93
N PRO A 165 19.75 11.10 -3.80
CA PRO A 165 19.71 11.93 -2.60
C PRO A 165 21.10 12.42 -2.15
N ASN A 166 21.14 13.61 -1.56
CA ASN A 166 22.31 14.19 -0.88
C ASN A 166 23.51 14.57 -1.79
N THR A 167 23.39 14.46 -3.11
CA THR A 167 24.38 15.03 -4.03
C THR A 167 24.36 16.57 -3.98
N PRO A 168 25.44 17.26 -4.38
CA PRO A 168 25.44 18.72 -4.46
C PRO A 168 24.32 19.26 -5.36
N LYS A 169 24.02 18.57 -6.47
CA LYS A 169 22.92 18.90 -7.39
C LYS A 169 21.56 18.86 -6.67
N MET A 170 21.30 17.78 -5.94
CA MET A 170 20.01 17.61 -5.26
C MET A 170 19.85 18.49 -4.03
N LYS A 171 20.95 18.83 -3.33
CA LYS A 171 20.93 19.86 -2.29
C LYS A 171 20.57 21.24 -2.86
N ALA A 172 21.22 21.65 -3.94
CA ALA A 172 20.90 22.91 -4.62
C ALA A 172 19.46 22.94 -5.15
N PHE A 173 18.94 21.81 -5.62
CA PHE A 173 17.53 21.67 -5.99
C PHE A 173 16.61 21.94 -4.80
N ARG A 174 16.86 21.30 -3.65
CA ARG A 174 16.04 21.45 -2.43
C ARG A 174 16.11 22.87 -1.88
N ASP A 175 17.30 23.46 -1.80
CA ASP A 175 17.50 24.84 -1.34
C ASP A 175 16.64 25.83 -2.15
N LYS A 176 16.55 25.60 -3.47
CA LYS A 176 15.79 26.44 -4.39
C LYS A 176 14.29 26.15 -4.38
N TRP A 177 13.90 24.88 -4.32
CA TRP A 177 12.54 24.46 -4.63
C TRP A 177 11.74 23.92 -3.45
N SER A 178 12.36 23.59 -2.31
CA SER A 178 11.71 22.82 -1.24
C SER A 178 11.79 23.50 0.13
N TYR A 179 10.99 23.02 1.08
CA TYR A 179 11.10 23.41 2.49
C TYR A 179 12.37 22.80 3.12
N SER A 180 13.14 23.61 3.85
CA SER A 180 14.45 23.22 4.40
C SER A 180 14.35 22.24 5.57
N GLU A 181 13.23 22.23 6.29
CA GLU A 181 13.03 21.37 7.47
C GLU A 181 12.98 19.87 7.11
N VAL A 182 12.71 19.54 5.85
CA VAL A 182 12.64 18.15 5.35
C VAL A 182 14.02 17.49 5.28
N GLU A 183 15.11 18.26 5.35
CA GLU A 183 16.48 17.72 5.32
C GLU A 183 16.98 17.22 6.68
N ASP A 184 16.28 17.53 7.78
CA ASP A 184 16.70 17.13 9.12
C ASP A 184 16.46 15.61 9.32
N PRO A 185 17.50 14.75 9.33
CA PRO A 185 17.32 13.32 9.54
C PRO A 185 16.81 13.01 10.96
N GLU A 186 16.87 13.97 11.88
CA GLU A 186 16.30 13.86 13.22
C GLU A 186 14.80 14.24 13.26
N GLN A 187 14.25 14.78 12.17
CA GLN A 187 12.85 15.18 12.08
C GLN A 187 12.24 14.74 10.73
N PRO A 188 12.14 13.42 10.48
CA PRO A 188 11.53 12.90 9.27
C PRO A 188 10.09 13.42 9.12
N PRO A 189 9.71 13.97 7.95
CA PRO A 189 8.36 14.53 7.73
C PRO A 189 7.29 13.45 7.66
N VAL A 190 7.61 12.24 7.18
CA VAL A 190 6.63 11.15 7.08
C VAL A 190 6.63 10.38 8.39
N LYS A 191 5.64 10.65 9.26
CA LYS A 191 5.55 10.02 10.59
C LYS A 191 4.96 8.62 10.56
N PHE A 192 4.04 8.37 9.62
CA PHE A 192 3.30 7.12 9.54
C PHE A 192 3.22 6.64 8.09
N MET A 193 3.61 5.38 7.83
CA MET A 193 3.39 4.70 6.56
C MET A 193 2.69 3.36 6.78
N GLY A 194 1.40 3.26 6.43
CA GLY A 194 0.62 2.03 6.48
C GLY A 194 0.58 1.34 5.11
N LEU A 195 1.03 0.10 5.01
CA LEU A 195 1.10 -0.67 3.77
C LEU A 195 0.25 -1.93 3.91
N ILE A 196 -0.60 -2.21 2.92
CA ILE A 196 -1.29 -3.49 2.77
C ILE A 196 -0.74 -4.19 1.54
N ASP A 197 -0.04 -5.28 1.78
CA ASP A 197 0.50 -6.23 0.80
C ASP A 197 1.13 -5.56 -0.43
N ALA A 198 2.10 -4.66 -0.19
CA ALA A 198 2.86 -4.02 -1.26
C ALA A 198 3.48 -5.06 -2.20
N VAL A 199 3.17 -5.00 -3.49
CA VAL A 199 3.67 -5.90 -4.54
C VAL A 199 4.47 -5.09 -5.56
N GLY A 200 5.40 -5.74 -6.28
CA GLY A 200 6.15 -5.10 -7.38
C GLY A 200 7.67 -4.96 -7.19
N SER A 201 8.31 -5.73 -6.31
CA SER A 201 9.79 -5.71 -6.15
C SER A 201 10.53 -6.39 -7.30
N LEU A 202 10.00 -7.47 -7.85
CA LEU A 202 10.58 -8.13 -9.02
C LEU A 202 9.77 -7.72 -10.22
N GLY A 203 10.31 -6.80 -11.03
CA GLY A 203 9.85 -6.65 -12.41
C GLY A 203 9.62 -8.02 -13.02
N ILE A 204 8.47 -8.21 -13.66
CA ILE A 204 8.17 -9.45 -14.40
C ILE A 204 9.34 -9.65 -15.38
N PRO A 205 9.94 -10.86 -15.47
CA PRO A 205 11.12 -11.09 -16.29
C PRO A 205 10.95 -10.46 -17.67
N ARG A 206 11.95 -9.66 -18.08
CA ARG A 206 11.96 -8.89 -19.33
C ARG A 206 12.08 -9.85 -20.52
N LEU A 207 10.97 -10.48 -20.90
CA LEU A 207 11.00 -11.58 -21.86
C LEU A 207 10.79 -11.17 -23.32
N ASN A 208 10.47 -9.90 -23.63
CA ASN A 208 10.33 -9.44 -25.02
C ASN A 208 10.73 -7.97 -25.24
N PRO A 209 11.83 -7.67 -25.97
CA PRO A 209 12.26 -6.30 -26.32
C PRO A 209 11.26 -5.52 -27.19
N GLY A 210 10.31 -6.18 -27.86
CA GLY A 210 9.37 -5.56 -28.80
C GLY A 210 8.04 -5.08 -28.21
N MET A 211 7.77 -5.35 -26.92
CA MET A 211 6.54 -4.89 -26.23
C MET A 211 6.73 -3.50 -25.58
N TYR A 212 7.91 -2.90 -25.73
CA TYR A 212 8.33 -1.62 -25.14
C TYR A 212 8.37 -0.49 -26.17
N ALA A 213 7.34 -0.36 -26.99
CA ALA A 213 7.17 0.85 -27.80
C ALA A 213 6.73 2.03 -26.91
N GLY A 214 7.60 2.48 -26.00
CA GLY A 214 7.56 3.83 -25.39
C GLY A 214 7.12 3.99 -23.93
N GLY A 215 6.83 2.94 -23.16
CA GLY A 215 6.38 3.06 -21.75
C GLY A 215 7.37 2.52 -20.71
N GLU A 216 7.61 3.28 -19.63
CA GLU A 216 8.40 2.86 -18.46
C GLU A 216 7.61 1.86 -17.60
N TRP A 217 8.18 0.69 -17.30
CA TRP A 217 7.56 -0.30 -16.41
C TRP A 217 7.81 0.02 -14.94
N PRO A 218 6.82 -0.23 -14.05
CA PRO A 218 6.90 0.12 -12.65
C PRO A 218 7.75 -0.87 -11.83
N GLU A 219 9.06 -0.87 -12.05
CA GLU A 219 10.02 -1.39 -11.08
C GLU A 219 10.24 -0.33 -9.99
N PHE A 220 10.28 -0.74 -8.71
CA PHE A 220 10.70 0.18 -7.64
C PHE A 220 12.08 0.77 -8.00
N HIS A 221 12.20 2.10 -8.03
CA HIS A 221 13.51 2.74 -8.19
C HIS A 221 14.40 2.43 -6.98
N ASP A 222 13.79 2.38 -5.79
CA ASP A 222 14.40 1.91 -4.55
C ASP A 222 13.46 0.92 -3.83
N GLN A 223 13.95 -0.31 -3.60
CA GLN A 223 13.24 -1.31 -2.80
C GLN A 223 13.35 -1.07 -1.29
N LYS A 224 14.17 -0.10 -0.87
CA LYS A 224 14.34 0.30 0.52
C LYS A 224 13.32 1.37 0.89
N VAL A 225 12.93 1.36 2.16
CA VAL A 225 12.14 2.43 2.75
C VAL A 225 13.07 3.61 2.99
N SER A 226 12.62 4.76 2.47
CA SER A 226 13.32 6.04 2.56
C SER A 226 13.56 6.49 4.01
N SER A 227 14.68 7.20 4.24
CA SER A 227 15.01 7.82 5.53
C SER A 227 14.01 8.87 5.99
N VAL A 228 13.20 9.43 5.09
CA VAL A 228 12.18 10.43 5.46
C VAL A 228 10.95 9.82 6.15
N VAL A 229 10.88 8.48 6.23
CA VAL A 229 9.80 7.73 6.87
C VAL A 229 10.23 7.27 8.26
N GLU A 230 9.53 7.74 9.29
CA GLU A 230 9.79 7.37 10.67
C GLU A 230 9.29 5.95 10.97
N LYS A 231 7.99 5.70 10.83
CA LYS A 231 7.38 4.41 11.17
C LYS A 231 6.66 3.79 9.99
N VAL A 232 6.90 2.50 9.78
CA VAL A 232 6.22 1.69 8.77
C VAL A 232 5.40 0.61 9.47
N TYR A 233 4.17 0.42 9.00
CA TYR A 233 3.25 -0.64 9.44
C TYR A 233 2.80 -1.40 8.19
N HIS A 234 3.35 -2.59 7.95
CA HIS A 234 3.13 -3.36 6.73
C HIS A 234 2.41 -4.69 7.01
N ALA A 235 1.14 -4.76 6.63
CA ALA A 235 0.34 -5.99 6.64
C ALA A 235 0.64 -6.82 5.38
N MET A 236 1.00 -8.09 5.53
CA MET A 236 1.37 -8.98 4.42
C MET A 236 0.48 -10.21 4.38
N SER A 237 0.11 -10.64 3.17
CA SER A 237 -0.72 -11.84 2.98
C SER A 237 0.11 -13.12 3.10
N LEU A 238 -0.44 -14.16 3.72
CA LEU A 238 0.27 -15.42 3.95
C LEU A 238 0.05 -16.43 2.82
N HIS A 239 -1.12 -16.44 2.19
CA HIS A 239 -1.55 -17.55 1.33
C HIS A 239 -1.54 -17.21 -0.16
N ASP A 240 -1.11 -16.01 -0.57
CA ASP A 240 -1.09 -15.66 -1.99
C ASP A 240 -0.08 -16.51 -2.76
N ARG A 241 -0.53 -17.18 -3.82
CA ARG A 241 0.29 -18.08 -4.63
C ARG A 241 0.63 -17.54 -6.01
N LEU A 242 0.14 -16.35 -6.40
CA LEU A 242 0.51 -15.79 -7.70
C LEU A 242 1.98 -15.39 -7.69
N TRP A 243 2.72 -15.86 -8.68
CA TRP A 243 4.17 -15.62 -8.75
C TRP A 243 4.54 -14.13 -8.70
N ILE A 244 3.70 -13.28 -9.31
CA ILE A 244 3.86 -11.81 -9.34
C ILE A 244 3.52 -11.11 -8.03
N PHE A 245 2.70 -11.71 -7.17
CA PHE A 245 2.33 -11.17 -5.87
C PHE A 245 3.28 -11.62 -4.76
N GLN A 246 4.58 -11.65 -5.05
CA GLN A 246 5.53 -11.65 -3.94
C GLN A 246 5.55 -10.27 -3.27
N PRO A 247 5.50 -10.22 -1.94
CA PRO A 247 5.46 -8.96 -1.23
C PRO A 247 6.83 -8.28 -1.29
N CYS A 248 6.83 -6.99 -1.59
CA CYS A 248 7.99 -6.13 -1.46
C CYS A 248 8.14 -5.72 0.01
N ARG A 249 8.90 -6.51 0.77
CA ARG A 249 9.15 -6.27 2.20
C ARG A 249 9.73 -4.88 2.48
N ALA A 250 9.40 -4.32 3.63
CA ALA A 250 9.96 -3.07 4.09
C ALA A 250 11.35 -3.33 4.68
N SER A 251 12.39 -2.68 4.13
CA SER A 251 13.74 -2.74 4.70
C SER A 251 14.45 -1.41 4.51
N ARG A 252 15.35 -1.03 5.42
CA ARG A 252 16.15 0.20 5.32
C ARG A 252 17.53 -0.08 4.72
N THR A 253 18.23 0.97 4.33
CA THR A 253 19.64 0.90 3.94
C THR A 253 20.52 0.60 5.15
N GLU A 254 21.66 -0.05 4.94
CA GLU A 254 22.62 -0.37 6.01
C GLU A 254 23.18 0.91 6.66
N GLU A 255 23.37 1.97 5.88
CA GLU A 255 23.82 3.28 6.36
C GLU A 255 22.85 3.88 7.38
N LEU A 256 21.55 3.95 7.04
CA LEU A 256 20.53 4.46 7.95
C LEU A 256 20.40 3.59 9.19
N THR A 257 20.48 2.28 9.00
CA THR A 257 20.43 1.29 10.08
C THR A 257 21.60 1.49 11.06
N SER A 258 22.81 1.76 10.55
CA SER A 258 23.99 2.02 11.38
C SER A 258 23.86 3.33 12.17
N ARG A 259 23.33 4.39 11.55
CA ARG A 259 23.05 5.66 12.25
C ARG A 259 22.04 5.50 13.40
N ILE A 260 20.99 4.69 13.20
CA ILE A 260 20.01 4.37 14.24
C ILE A 260 20.67 3.62 15.41
N LYS A 261 21.62 2.72 15.13
CA LYS A 261 22.37 1.98 16.16
C LYS A 261 23.23 2.91 17.01
N GLU A 262 24.06 3.73 16.36
CA GLU A 262 24.99 4.66 17.02
C GLU A 262 24.25 5.59 18.00
N SER A 263 23.07 6.06 17.63
CA SER A 263 22.27 6.91 18.52
C SER A 263 21.65 6.17 19.70
N THR A 264 21.31 4.89 19.53
CA THR A 264 20.74 4.04 20.59
C THR A 264 21.81 3.62 21.61
N THR A 265 23.04 3.33 21.16
CA THR A 265 24.18 3.02 22.05
C THR A 265 24.61 4.24 22.86
N ASN A 266 24.62 5.43 22.26
CA ASN A 266 24.97 6.65 22.99
C ASN A 266 23.95 7.00 24.09
N ARG A 267 22.67 6.59 23.96
CA ARG A 267 21.65 6.75 25.01
C ARG A 267 21.82 5.80 26.20
N SER A 268 22.43 4.63 26.02
CA SER A 268 22.62 3.64 27.09
C SER A 268 23.92 3.86 27.88
N GLY A 269 24.92 4.54 27.30
CA GLY A 269 26.15 4.95 27.99
C GLY A 269 26.02 6.24 28.82
N ASP A 270 25.15 7.17 28.42
CA ASP A 270 25.02 8.51 29.04
C ASP A 270 24.08 8.55 30.26
N ALA A 271 23.44 7.44 30.64
CA ALA A 271 22.59 7.38 31.86
C ALA A 271 23.40 7.53 33.17
N ALA A 272 24.72 7.71 33.09
CA ALA A 272 25.63 7.87 34.22
C ALA A 272 26.27 9.27 34.36
N ALA A 273 25.93 10.26 33.52
CA ALA A 273 26.53 11.60 33.62
C ALA A 273 25.48 12.73 33.54
N ASN A 274 25.10 13.26 34.71
CA ASN A 274 24.54 14.60 34.82
C ASN A 274 25.69 15.62 34.78
N GLU A 275 25.59 16.68 33.98
CA GLU A 275 25.48 18.07 34.46
C GLU A 275 25.56 19.11 33.32
N GLU A 276 24.65 20.08 33.45
CA GLU A 276 24.70 21.51 33.12
C GLU A 276 25.32 22.03 31.80
N GLY A 277 24.46 22.72 31.02
CA GLY A 277 24.90 23.76 30.07
C GLY A 277 24.66 23.50 28.58
N SER A 278 24.24 22.29 28.19
CA SER A 278 24.05 21.96 26.77
C SER A 278 22.62 22.25 26.30
N ARG A 279 22.48 22.88 25.12
CA ARG A 279 21.20 23.06 24.40
C ARG A 279 20.37 21.77 24.48
N PRO A 280 19.03 21.83 24.66
CA PRO A 280 18.22 20.62 24.76
C PRO A 280 18.50 19.73 23.54
N ARG A 281 19.13 18.57 23.75
CA ARG A 281 19.37 17.57 22.70
C ARG A 281 17.99 17.23 22.11
N LYS A 282 17.77 17.53 20.83
CA LYS A 282 16.52 17.22 20.14
C LYS A 282 16.29 15.69 20.23
N LYS A 283 15.07 15.30 20.58
CA LYS A 283 14.70 13.88 20.74
C LYS A 283 14.76 13.22 19.37
N GLN A 284 15.75 12.35 19.13
CA GLN A 284 15.86 11.65 17.85
C GLN A 284 14.62 10.80 17.53
N PRO A 285 14.31 10.63 16.23
CA PRO A 285 13.09 10.01 15.75
C PRO A 285 13.11 8.50 15.97
N GLY A 286 11.94 7.94 16.28
CA GLY A 286 11.76 6.53 16.63
C GLY A 286 11.63 5.67 15.39
N TYR A 287 12.67 5.60 14.55
CA TYR A 287 12.65 4.82 13.31
C TYR A 287 12.30 3.35 13.58
N GLN A 288 11.17 2.89 13.06
CA GLN A 288 10.66 1.54 13.27
C GLN A 288 9.99 0.98 12.01
N ILE A 289 10.07 -0.34 11.82
CA ILE A 289 9.29 -1.08 10.84
C ILE A 289 8.53 -2.16 11.59
N HIS A 290 7.22 -2.24 11.37
CA HIS A 290 6.34 -3.25 11.94
C HIS A 290 5.72 -4.02 10.79
N GLU A 291 6.20 -5.23 10.57
CA GLU A 291 5.66 -6.16 9.59
C GLU A 291 4.72 -7.14 10.30
N ARG A 292 3.53 -7.40 9.75
CA ARG A 292 2.62 -8.40 10.30
C ARG A 292 2.03 -9.27 9.21
N TRP A 293 2.14 -10.58 9.38
CA TRP A 293 1.61 -11.56 8.44
C TRP A 293 0.18 -11.93 8.81
N PHE A 294 -0.76 -11.77 7.88
CA PHE A 294 -2.17 -12.06 8.05
C PHE A 294 -2.59 -13.24 7.17
N PRO A 295 -3.49 -14.10 7.65
CA PRO A 295 -4.04 -15.18 6.86
C PRO A 295 -4.92 -14.62 5.73
N GLY A 296 -4.82 -15.21 4.55
CA GLY A 296 -5.55 -14.82 3.34
C GLY A 296 -4.63 -14.59 2.15
N CYS A 297 -5.20 -14.43 0.97
CA CYS A 297 -4.52 -13.97 -0.24
C CYS A 297 -4.43 -12.44 -0.28
N HIS A 298 -3.71 -11.87 -1.25
CA HIS A 298 -3.56 -10.43 -1.46
C HIS A 298 -4.90 -9.68 -1.41
N TYR A 299 -5.88 -10.22 -2.13
CA TYR A 299 -7.20 -9.64 -2.28
C TYR A 299 -8.07 -9.73 -1.02
N ASP A 300 -7.80 -10.70 -0.14
CA ASP A 300 -8.49 -10.81 1.14
C ASP A 300 -8.09 -9.67 2.08
N LEU A 301 -6.79 -9.39 2.19
CA LEU A 301 -6.27 -8.34 3.07
C LEU A 301 -6.73 -6.94 2.64
N GLY A 302 -6.89 -6.71 1.34
CA GLY A 302 -7.35 -5.44 0.80
C GLY A 302 -8.87 -5.28 0.75
N ARG A 303 -9.64 -6.35 0.99
CA ARG A 303 -11.08 -6.42 0.65
C ARG A 303 -11.33 -6.11 -0.83
N GLN A 304 -10.49 -6.69 -1.70
CA GLN A 304 -10.56 -6.45 -3.14
C GLN A 304 -11.53 -7.44 -3.77
N GLN A 305 -12.65 -6.93 -4.27
CA GLN A 305 -13.57 -7.68 -5.12
C GLN A 305 -13.24 -7.36 -6.57
N PHE A 306 -12.98 -8.38 -7.39
CA PHE A 306 -12.69 -8.16 -8.81
C PHE A 306 -13.01 -9.35 -9.69
N GLU A 307 -13.05 -9.12 -11.00
CA GLU A 307 -13.19 -10.17 -12.00
C GLU A 307 -11.83 -10.54 -12.58
N PHE A 308 -11.48 -11.82 -12.50
CA PHE A 308 -10.16 -12.29 -12.87
C PHE A 308 -9.92 -12.19 -14.39
N LEU A 309 -10.93 -12.53 -15.22
CA LEU A 309 -10.79 -12.69 -16.68
C LEU A 309 -11.87 -12.00 -17.54
N ARG A 310 -12.69 -11.09 -17.01
CA ARG A 310 -13.72 -10.40 -17.81
C ARG A 310 -13.12 -9.35 -18.76
N GLU A 311 -13.30 -9.51 -20.08
CA GLU A 311 -13.20 -8.40 -21.03
C GLU A 311 -14.37 -7.43 -20.82
N GLY A 312 -14.08 -6.17 -20.49
CA GLY A 312 -15.12 -5.18 -20.26
C GLY A 312 -15.89 -4.84 -21.53
N SER A 313 -17.12 -4.36 -21.36
CA SER A 313 -18.05 -3.97 -22.42
C SER A 313 -17.62 -2.65 -23.12
N GLY A 314 -16.46 -2.65 -23.76
CA GLY A 314 -15.97 -1.57 -24.61
C GLY A 314 -16.43 -1.71 -26.06
N LYS A 315 -16.35 -0.62 -26.86
CA LYS A 315 -16.81 -0.57 -28.26
C LYS A 315 -15.98 -1.45 -29.22
N ASP A 316 -14.88 -2.05 -28.77
CA ASP A 316 -13.95 -2.85 -29.58
C ASP A 316 -14.14 -4.37 -29.41
N VAL A 317 -15.26 -4.80 -28.85
CA VAL A 317 -15.61 -6.22 -28.70
C VAL A 317 -16.03 -6.81 -30.05
N HIS A 318 -15.29 -7.83 -30.52
CA HIS A 318 -15.57 -8.57 -31.76
C HIS A 318 -17.02 -9.08 -31.81
N ILE A 319 -17.63 -9.06 -33.00
CA ILE A 319 -19.05 -9.40 -33.22
C ILE A 319 -19.45 -10.81 -32.70
N PHE A 320 -18.47 -11.72 -32.57
CA PHE A 320 -18.65 -13.06 -32.00
C PHE A 320 -18.91 -13.05 -30.48
N GLU A 321 -18.37 -12.09 -29.72
CA GLU A 321 -18.62 -11.94 -28.28
C GLU A 321 -20.00 -11.33 -27.97
N ARG A 322 -20.55 -10.51 -28.87
CA ARG A 322 -21.95 -10.04 -28.79
C ARG A 322 -22.96 -11.18 -28.98
N ILE A 323 -22.59 -12.19 -29.76
CA ILE A 323 -23.42 -13.39 -29.98
C ILE A 323 -23.27 -14.34 -28.78
N LEU A 324 -22.06 -14.52 -28.24
CA LEU A 324 -21.81 -15.31 -27.02
C LEU A 324 -22.48 -14.71 -25.79
N SER A 325 -22.48 -13.38 -25.62
CA SER A 325 -23.21 -12.69 -24.52
C SER A 325 -24.74 -12.74 -24.68
N PHE A 326 -25.28 -13.02 -25.87
CA PHE A 326 -26.71 -13.23 -26.09
C PHE A 326 -27.17 -14.64 -25.63
N PHE A 327 -26.29 -15.64 -25.69
CA PHE A 327 -26.56 -17.01 -25.21
C PHE A 327 -26.06 -17.28 -23.79
N SER A 328 -25.28 -16.36 -23.20
CA SER A 328 -24.71 -16.47 -21.85
C SER A 328 -25.44 -15.52 -20.90
N GLY A 329 -26.09 -16.06 -19.86
CA GLY A 329 -26.60 -15.24 -18.76
C GLY A 329 -25.49 -14.42 -18.07
N PRO A 330 -25.84 -13.36 -17.30
CA PRO A 330 -24.92 -12.29 -16.88
C PRO A 330 -23.95 -12.65 -15.74
N THR A 331 -23.43 -13.87 -15.66
CA THR A 331 -22.65 -14.33 -14.51
C THR A 331 -21.22 -14.72 -14.90
N LEU A 332 -20.33 -13.74 -15.06
CA LEU A 332 -18.94 -13.95 -14.67
C LEU A 332 -18.86 -13.76 -13.15
N ARG A 333 -18.16 -14.68 -12.46
CA ARG A 333 -18.06 -14.70 -11.00
C ARG A 333 -17.01 -13.66 -10.58
N SER A 334 -17.37 -12.71 -9.72
CA SER A 334 -16.40 -11.85 -9.06
C SER A 334 -15.75 -12.58 -7.91
N VAL A 335 -14.45 -12.39 -7.70
CA VAL A 335 -13.75 -12.92 -6.53
C VAL A 335 -14.30 -12.25 -5.27
N ILE A 336 -14.80 -13.04 -4.31
CA ILE A 336 -15.33 -12.53 -3.03
C ILE A 336 -14.25 -12.68 -1.94
N PRO A 337 -13.67 -11.57 -1.44
CA PRO A 337 -12.60 -11.62 -0.45
C PRO A 337 -13.12 -12.07 0.91
N ASN A 338 -12.26 -12.71 1.70
CA ASN A 338 -12.54 -13.11 3.08
C ASN A 338 -12.68 -11.88 3.99
N PRO A 339 -13.89 -11.61 4.53
CA PRO A 339 -14.13 -10.42 5.31
C PRO A 339 -13.41 -10.43 6.67
N SER A 340 -13.15 -11.61 7.26
CA SER A 340 -12.42 -11.69 8.53
C SER A 340 -10.95 -11.32 8.38
N SER A 341 -10.31 -11.77 7.31
CA SER A 341 -8.93 -11.37 6.98
C SER A 341 -8.84 -9.85 6.74
N ALA A 342 -9.79 -9.31 5.99
CA ALA A 342 -9.90 -7.87 5.75
C ALA A 342 -10.11 -7.09 7.07
N ASP A 343 -11.04 -7.52 7.92
CA ASP A 343 -11.36 -6.88 9.21
C ASP A 343 -10.15 -6.87 10.15
N ALA A 344 -9.39 -7.97 10.20
CA ALA A 344 -8.19 -8.08 11.02
C ALA A 344 -7.12 -7.05 10.62
N VAL A 345 -6.88 -6.87 9.33
CA VAL A 345 -5.93 -5.86 8.81
C VAL A 345 -6.42 -4.45 9.10
N LEU A 346 -7.69 -4.15 8.82
CA LEU A 346 -8.27 -2.83 9.03
C LEU A 346 -8.16 -2.43 10.51
N ARG A 347 -8.52 -3.35 11.41
CA ARG A 347 -8.41 -3.14 12.86
C ARG A 347 -6.97 -2.85 13.27
N TRP A 348 -6.01 -3.66 12.83
CA TRP A 348 -4.62 -3.47 13.18
C TRP A 348 -4.10 -2.10 12.72
N LEU A 349 -4.40 -1.67 11.49
CA LEU A 349 -4.01 -0.35 11.01
C LEU A 349 -4.67 0.79 11.78
N LEU A 350 -5.95 0.67 12.13
CA LEU A 350 -6.65 1.65 12.97
C LEU A 350 -6.02 1.75 14.38
N GLU A 351 -5.66 0.62 14.98
CA GLU A 351 -4.95 0.59 16.27
C GLU A 351 -3.61 1.33 16.21
N LYS A 352 -2.87 1.20 15.09
CA LYS A 352 -1.60 1.91 14.88
C LYS A 352 -1.78 3.39 14.59
N VAL A 353 -2.81 3.75 13.83
CA VAL A 353 -3.22 5.15 13.63
C VAL A 353 -3.55 5.81 14.96
N ASP A 354 -4.33 5.15 15.81
CA ASP A 354 -4.68 5.66 17.14
C ASP A 354 -3.44 5.82 18.02
N GLN A 355 -2.57 4.80 18.06
CA GLN A 355 -1.31 4.81 18.82
C GLN A 355 -0.40 6.01 18.45
N GLU A 356 -0.28 6.31 17.16
CA GLU A 356 0.61 7.37 16.66
C GLU A 356 0.00 8.76 16.67
N SER A 357 -1.31 8.87 16.91
CA SER A 357 -2.01 10.17 16.99
C SER A 357 -1.81 10.92 18.32
N GLU A 358 -1.17 10.29 19.32
CA GLU A 358 -0.95 10.81 20.69
C GLU A 358 -2.21 11.42 21.35
N ASN A 359 -3.40 10.88 21.06
CA ASN A 359 -4.67 11.37 21.62
C ASN A 359 -4.88 10.89 23.08
N PRO A 360 -4.81 11.78 24.11
CA PRO A 360 -4.85 11.39 25.52
C PRO A 360 -6.27 11.15 26.07
N GLU A 361 -7.32 11.60 25.37
CA GLU A 361 -8.71 11.31 25.71
C GLU A 361 -9.31 10.34 24.69
N PHE A 362 -9.05 9.06 24.93
CA PHE A 362 -9.76 7.97 24.27
C PHE A 362 -11.19 7.86 24.85
N ASP A 363 -12.04 8.83 24.56
CA ASP A 363 -13.48 8.62 24.67
C ASP A 363 -13.88 7.64 23.55
N ARG A 364 -14.22 6.40 23.94
CA ARG A 364 -14.71 5.33 23.05
C ARG A 364 -15.91 5.74 22.19
N SER A 365 -16.57 6.86 22.53
CA SER A 365 -17.68 7.46 21.78
C SER A 365 -17.28 8.66 20.89
N LYS A 366 -16.04 9.16 20.99
CA LYS A 366 -15.53 10.37 20.29
C LYS A 366 -14.08 10.21 19.82
N SER A 367 -13.79 9.10 19.14
CA SER A 367 -12.54 8.89 18.40
C SER A 367 -12.32 10.00 17.34
N LEU A 368 -11.11 10.13 16.76
CA LEU A 368 -10.69 11.13 15.74
C LEU A 368 -11.52 11.14 14.43
N THR A 369 -12.61 10.40 14.42
CA THR A 369 -13.16 9.65 13.31
C THR A 369 -14.68 9.68 13.49
N GLY A 370 -15.37 10.39 12.61
CA GLY A 370 -16.80 10.18 12.43
C GLY A 370 -16.98 8.83 11.74
N PHE A 371 -16.85 7.75 12.49
CA PHE A 371 -17.00 6.41 11.91
C PHE A 371 -18.48 6.19 11.55
N ASN A 372 -18.69 5.61 10.38
CA ASN A 372 -19.93 4.92 10.07
C ASN A 372 -20.08 3.69 10.99
N ASP A 373 -21.30 3.29 11.34
CA ASP A 373 -21.59 2.23 12.33
C ASP A 373 -20.84 0.91 12.04
N GLY A 374 -20.56 0.62 10.77
CA GLY A 374 -19.83 -0.57 10.33
C GLY A 374 -18.35 -0.63 10.76
N VAL A 375 -17.62 0.50 10.81
CA VAL A 375 -16.20 0.50 11.24
C VAL A 375 -16.10 0.40 12.76
N HIS A 376 -17.04 1.02 13.49
CA HIS A 376 -17.20 0.82 14.93
C HIS A 376 -17.54 -0.63 15.30
N ALA A 377 -18.40 -1.29 14.52
CA ALA A 377 -18.74 -2.70 14.73
C ALA A 377 -17.52 -3.62 14.55
N ILE A 378 -16.72 -3.42 13.50
CA ILE A 378 -15.48 -4.20 13.24
C ILE A 378 -14.47 -4.02 14.38
N ARG A 379 -14.37 -2.81 14.93
CA ARG A 379 -13.48 -2.49 16.06
C ARG A 379 -13.88 -3.26 17.34
N ASN A 380 -15.17 -3.33 17.64
CA ASN A 380 -15.68 -3.85 18.91
C ASN A 380 -15.96 -5.36 18.88
N ASN A 381 -16.37 -5.90 17.72
CA ASN A 381 -16.74 -7.30 17.53
C ASN A 381 -16.00 -7.86 16.29
N PRO A 382 -14.75 -8.30 16.42
CA PRO A 382 -14.05 -8.90 15.28
C PRO A 382 -14.79 -10.16 14.85
N THR A 383 -15.08 -10.28 13.55
CA THR A 383 -15.72 -11.47 12.99
C THR A 383 -14.83 -12.69 13.24
N VAL A 384 -15.21 -13.52 14.21
CA VAL A 384 -14.50 -14.77 14.54
C VAL A 384 -14.60 -15.73 13.36
N LEU A 385 -13.44 -16.17 12.90
CA LEU A 385 -13.23 -16.92 11.66
C LEU A 385 -13.95 -18.28 11.60
N SER A 386 -14.20 -18.90 12.76
CA SER A 386 -14.90 -20.18 12.89
C SER A 386 -16.39 -20.13 12.53
N VAL A 387 -16.95 -18.94 12.33
CA VAL A 387 -18.40 -18.76 12.07
C VAL A 387 -18.71 -18.63 10.58
N GLN A 388 -17.72 -18.44 9.70
CA GLN A 388 -17.98 -18.24 8.28
C GLN A 388 -18.14 -19.55 7.51
N THR A 389 -19.30 -19.71 6.88
CA THR A 389 -19.58 -20.88 6.03
C THR A 389 -18.77 -20.82 4.72
N LEU A 390 -18.63 -21.95 4.03
CA LEU A 390 -17.98 -22.04 2.71
C LEU A 390 -18.71 -21.20 1.62
N ASN A 391 -19.91 -20.69 1.92
CA ASN A 391 -20.73 -19.92 0.98
C ASN A 391 -20.50 -18.40 1.06
N GLU A 392 -19.72 -17.90 2.02
CA GLU A 392 -19.57 -16.45 2.30
C GLU A 392 -18.29 -15.82 1.75
N CYS A 393 -17.28 -16.64 1.39
CA CYS A 393 -16.05 -16.19 0.74
C CYS A 393 -15.41 -17.35 -0.04
N GLU A 394 -14.58 -17.05 -1.04
CA GLU A 394 -14.09 -18.07 -1.98
C GLU A 394 -12.76 -18.71 -1.56
N GLY A 395 -12.01 -18.08 -0.66
CA GLY A 395 -10.68 -18.56 -0.25
C GLY A 395 -9.65 -18.36 -1.36
N ASP A 396 -8.74 -19.32 -1.52
CA ASP A 396 -7.79 -19.34 -2.64
C ASP A 396 -8.47 -19.81 -3.93
N VAL A 397 -8.53 -18.92 -4.92
CA VAL A 397 -9.22 -19.18 -6.20
C VAL A 397 -8.31 -19.72 -7.30
N TYR A 398 -7.01 -19.88 -7.06
CA TYR A 398 -6.03 -20.09 -8.12
C TYR A 398 -6.10 -21.46 -8.80
N ASP A 399 -6.51 -22.50 -8.07
CA ASP A 399 -6.74 -23.84 -8.66
C ASP A 399 -8.10 -23.93 -9.39
N GLN A 400 -8.87 -22.84 -9.38
CA GLN A 400 -10.21 -22.76 -9.95
C GLN A 400 -10.37 -21.55 -10.90
N LEU A 401 -9.27 -20.98 -11.41
CA LEU A 401 -9.31 -19.78 -12.29
C LEU A 401 -10.20 -19.99 -13.52
N GLU A 402 -10.30 -21.23 -13.98
CA GLU A 402 -11.20 -21.67 -15.04
C GLU A 402 -12.70 -21.41 -14.76
N LEU A 403 -13.13 -21.37 -13.50
CA LEU A 403 -14.48 -20.98 -13.10
C LEU A 403 -14.74 -19.47 -13.22
N TYR A 404 -13.67 -18.68 -13.32
CA TYR A 404 -13.72 -17.22 -13.47
C TYR A 404 -13.48 -16.80 -14.93
N ALA A 405 -13.36 -17.75 -15.86
CA ALA A 405 -13.23 -17.50 -17.29
C ALA A 405 -14.57 -17.14 -17.95
N PRO A 406 -14.58 -16.31 -19.01
CA PRO A 406 -15.80 -15.98 -19.75
C PRO A 406 -16.51 -17.26 -20.25
N GLY A 407 -17.81 -17.40 -19.94
CA GLY A 407 -18.63 -18.53 -20.39
C GLY A 407 -18.54 -19.81 -19.55
N ALA A 408 -17.82 -19.79 -18.42
CA ALA A 408 -17.76 -20.92 -17.49
C ALA A 408 -19.10 -21.13 -16.75
N ARG A 409 -20.02 -21.90 -17.34
CA ARG A 409 -21.04 -22.66 -16.58
C ARG A 409 -20.35 -23.82 -15.83
N PRO A 410 -21.02 -24.58 -14.94
CA PRO A 410 -20.41 -25.77 -14.32
C PRO A 410 -20.29 -26.87 -15.38
N LEU A 411 -19.37 -26.68 -16.32
CA LEU A 411 -18.99 -27.66 -17.31
C LEU A 411 -18.25 -28.78 -16.57
N PRO A 412 -18.57 -30.06 -16.85
CA PRO A 412 -17.80 -31.17 -16.34
C PRO A 412 -16.32 -30.95 -16.67
N ARG A 413 -15.41 -31.27 -15.75
CA ARG A 413 -13.94 -31.09 -15.86
C ARG A 413 -13.32 -31.56 -17.18
N ARG A 414 -14.00 -32.46 -17.90
CA ARG A 414 -13.63 -32.98 -19.24
C ARG A 414 -13.90 -32.03 -20.41
N LEU A 415 -14.87 -31.11 -20.29
CA LEU A 415 -15.21 -30.12 -21.33
C LEU A 415 -14.43 -28.80 -21.16
N LEU A 416 -13.83 -28.56 -20.00
CA LEU A 416 -12.97 -27.40 -19.75
C LEU A 416 -11.72 -27.35 -20.65
N GLY A 417 -11.24 -28.51 -21.12
CA GLY A 417 -10.12 -28.59 -22.08
C GLY A 417 -10.40 -27.92 -23.44
N LEU A 418 -11.68 -27.72 -23.81
CA LEU A 418 -12.07 -27.08 -25.06
C LEU A 418 -12.07 -25.54 -24.99
N VAL A 419 -12.12 -24.95 -23.79
CA VAL A 419 -12.13 -23.50 -23.56
C VAL A 419 -10.72 -22.95 -23.24
N SER A 420 -9.75 -23.84 -23.02
CA SER A 420 -8.35 -23.51 -22.73
C SER A 420 -7.67 -22.52 -23.71
N PRO A 421 -8.00 -22.47 -25.02
CA PRO A 421 -7.40 -21.49 -25.94
C PRO A 421 -7.94 -20.06 -25.77
N LEU A 422 -9.07 -19.88 -25.08
CA LEU A 422 -9.73 -18.59 -24.83
C LEU A 422 -9.33 -17.97 -23.48
N ILE A 423 -8.54 -18.69 -22.68
CA ILE A 423 -7.97 -18.18 -21.42
C ILE A 423 -6.74 -17.32 -21.78
N PRO A 424 -6.60 -16.09 -21.24
CA PRO A 424 -5.36 -15.32 -21.31
C PRO A 424 -4.17 -16.18 -20.84
N GLY A 425 -3.38 -16.68 -21.79
CA GLY A 425 -2.41 -17.76 -21.55
C GLY A 425 -1.71 -18.30 -22.80
N SER A 426 -2.01 -17.75 -23.99
CA SER A 426 -1.33 -18.12 -25.24
C SER A 426 0.03 -17.42 -25.41
N ASN A 427 0.29 -16.33 -24.69
CA ASN A 427 1.59 -15.68 -24.63
C ASN A 427 2.37 -16.10 -23.37
N GLU A 428 3.70 -16.14 -23.47
CA GLU A 428 4.60 -16.59 -22.39
C GLU A 428 4.49 -15.75 -21.11
N PHE A 429 4.07 -14.49 -21.25
CA PHE A 429 3.93 -13.56 -20.14
C PHE A 429 2.79 -13.94 -19.19
N SER A 430 1.59 -14.21 -19.73
CA SER A 430 0.43 -14.65 -18.94
C SER A 430 0.67 -16.01 -18.26
N LYS A 431 1.44 -16.90 -18.89
CA LYS A 431 1.82 -18.19 -18.29
C LYS A 431 2.71 -18.02 -17.05
N ILE A 432 3.67 -17.09 -17.09
CA ILE A 432 4.56 -16.81 -15.96
C ILE A 432 3.83 -16.05 -14.85
N ALA A 433 3.01 -15.09 -15.24
CA ALA A 433 2.14 -14.33 -14.36
C ALA A 433 1.21 -15.22 -13.51
N LEU A 434 0.59 -16.21 -14.16
CA LEU A 434 -0.32 -17.17 -13.54
C LEU A 434 0.40 -18.39 -12.97
N ALA A 435 1.72 -18.43 -13.03
CA ALA A 435 2.48 -19.49 -12.38
C ALA A 435 2.22 -19.44 -10.87
N LEU A 436 1.82 -20.58 -10.32
CA LEU A 436 1.56 -20.71 -8.89
C LEU A 436 2.83 -21.12 -8.17
N ARG A 437 3.09 -20.46 -7.04
CA ARG A 437 4.12 -20.86 -6.07
C ARG A 437 3.70 -20.46 -4.68
N ASP A 438 4.06 -21.26 -3.68
CA ASP A 438 3.92 -20.81 -2.29
C ASP A 438 4.79 -19.57 -2.05
N ARG A 439 4.28 -18.66 -1.24
CA ARG A 439 4.95 -17.41 -0.90
C ARG A 439 6.16 -17.72 -0.01
N ARG A 440 7.25 -16.98 -0.21
CA ARG A 440 8.43 -17.11 0.65
C ARG A 440 8.25 -16.21 1.87
N VAL A 441 8.09 -16.82 3.04
CA VAL A 441 8.15 -16.12 4.32
C VAL A 441 9.56 -16.30 4.87
N SER A 442 10.19 -15.20 5.28
CA SER A 442 11.51 -15.25 5.90
C SER A 442 11.38 -15.72 7.35
N CYS A 443 12.26 -16.63 7.76
CA CYS A 443 12.48 -16.92 9.17
C CYS A 443 12.98 -15.67 9.90
N MET A 444 12.17 -15.14 10.82
CA MET A 444 12.62 -14.21 11.84
C MET A 444 11.90 -14.61 13.14
N PRO A 445 12.60 -14.76 14.27
CA PRO A 445 11.98 -15.19 15.52
C PRO A 445 10.82 -14.27 15.92
N ASN A 446 9.79 -14.87 16.52
CA ASN A 446 8.46 -14.32 16.83
C ASN A 446 8.45 -13.01 17.66
N THR A 447 9.60 -12.62 18.19
CA THR A 447 9.85 -11.38 18.93
C THR A 447 11.31 -10.92 18.76
N ALA A 448 11.89 -11.07 17.56
CA ALA A 448 13.07 -10.30 17.25
C ALA A 448 12.61 -8.85 17.04
N SER A 449 12.56 -8.05 18.11
CA SER A 449 13.08 -6.70 17.91
C SER A 449 14.52 -6.93 17.55
N ASP A 450 14.79 -7.01 16.26
CA ASP A 450 16.16 -6.97 15.82
C ASP A 450 16.57 -5.54 16.15
N ASN A 451 17.13 -5.34 17.35
CA ASN A 451 17.63 -4.05 17.80
C ASN A 451 18.66 -3.51 16.79
N ALA A 452 19.17 -4.39 15.92
CA ALA A 452 19.99 -4.04 14.79
C ALA A 452 19.23 -3.45 13.59
N THR A 453 17.93 -3.69 13.37
CA THR A 453 17.16 -3.16 12.22
C THR A 453 15.87 -2.42 12.60
N SER A 454 15.53 -2.34 13.90
CA SER A 454 14.28 -1.78 14.44
C SER A 454 13.03 -2.31 13.74
N THR A 455 13.10 -3.55 13.27
CA THR A 455 12.01 -4.23 12.57
C THR A 455 11.37 -5.24 13.51
N THR A 456 10.06 -5.15 13.70
CA THR A 456 9.25 -6.13 14.45
C THR A 456 8.44 -6.92 13.43
N VAL A 457 8.50 -8.25 13.49
CA VAL A 457 7.67 -9.13 12.66
C VAL A 457 6.70 -9.88 13.56
N GLU A 458 5.40 -9.63 13.41
CA GLU A 458 4.33 -10.31 14.15
C GLU A 458 3.65 -11.36 13.26
N ASP A 459 3.41 -12.56 13.79
CA ASP A 459 2.57 -13.56 13.14
C ASP A 459 1.14 -13.52 13.72
N TYR A 460 0.16 -13.10 12.90
CA TYR A 460 -1.25 -13.13 13.28
C TYR A 460 -1.78 -14.57 13.47
N TRP A 461 -1.19 -15.55 12.78
CA TRP A 461 -1.63 -16.94 12.83
C TRP A 461 -1.43 -17.57 14.22
N SER A 462 -0.35 -17.22 14.91
CA SER A 462 -0.06 -17.69 16.26
C SER A 462 -1.18 -17.37 17.26
N GLY A 463 -1.89 -16.25 17.08
CA GLY A 463 -3.01 -15.82 17.92
C GLY A 463 -4.36 -16.48 17.60
N LEU A 464 -4.46 -17.25 16.51
CA LEU A 464 -5.71 -17.90 16.09
C LEU A 464 -6.03 -19.16 16.90
N SER A 465 -7.33 -19.40 17.14
CA SER A 465 -7.80 -20.65 17.75
C SER A 465 -7.55 -21.85 16.83
N ALA A 466 -7.50 -23.07 17.39
CA ALA A 466 -7.33 -24.28 16.61
C ALA A 466 -8.42 -24.47 15.53
N ALA A 467 -9.66 -24.04 15.83
CA ALA A 467 -10.77 -24.09 14.89
C ALA A 467 -10.57 -23.12 13.71
N ASP A 468 -10.12 -21.90 13.98
CA ASP A 468 -9.86 -20.88 12.95
C ASP A 468 -8.71 -21.31 12.03
N ARG A 469 -7.64 -21.87 12.60
CA ARG A 469 -6.51 -22.41 11.84
C ARG A 469 -6.96 -23.52 10.88
N LEU A 470 -7.78 -24.45 11.36
CA LEU A 470 -8.33 -25.53 10.54
C LEU A 470 -9.25 -24.99 9.43
N ALA A 471 -10.05 -23.97 9.73
CA ALA A 471 -10.91 -23.32 8.74
C ALA A 471 -10.10 -22.65 7.62
N PHE A 472 -9.00 -21.96 7.96
CA PHE A 472 -8.09 -21.39 6.98
C PHE A 472 -7.38 -22.45 6.13
N GLN A 473 -6.83 -23.50 6.74
CA GLN A 473 -6.16 -24.58 6.00
C GLN A 473 -7.07 -25.26 4.97
N LYS A 474 -8.38 -25.32 5.23
CA LYS A 474 -9.36 -25.85 4.27
C LYS A 474 -9.63 -24.90 3.10
N LYS A 475 -9.57 -23.59 3.31
CA LYS A 475 -9.88 -22.55 2.31
C LYS A 475 -8.65 -22.09 1.51
N TYR A 476 -7.45 -22.28 2.07
CA TYR A 476 -6.19 -21.83 1.49
C TYR A 476 -5.19 -23.00 1.48
N PRO A 477 -4.98 -23.66 0.33
CA PRO A 477 -4.14 -24.86 0.23
C PRO A 477 -2.64 -24.54 0.21
N SER A 478 -2.26 -23.26 0.23
CA SER A 478 -0.85 -22.85 0.25
C SER A 478 -0.14 -23.47 1.45
N LYS A 479 1.03 -24.06 1.19
CA LYS A 479 1.88 -24.62 2.23
C LYS A 479 2.79 -23.59 2.87
N THR A 480 2.63 -22.32 2.54
CA THR A 480 3.49 -21.23 3.02
C THR A 480 3.65 -21.26 4.54
N TYR A 481 2.57 -21.55 5.28
CA TYR A 481 2.62 -21.60 6.74
C TYR A 481 3.32 -22.85 7.28
N GLU A 482 3.06 -24.03 6.70
CA GLU A 482 3.75 -25.27 7.05
C GLU A 482 5.25 -25.18 6.76
N LEU A 483 5.60 -24.62 5.60
CA LEU A 483 6.97 -24.32 5.21
C LEU A 483 7.59 -23.32 6.18
N HIS A 484 6.87 -22.26 6.57
CA HIS A 484 7.35 -21.32 7.58
C HIS A 484 7.64 -22.01 8.91
N LYS A 485 6.76 -22.89 9.40
CA LYS A 485 7.03 -23.71 10.60
C LYS A 485 8.24 -24.61 10.45
N GLU A 486 8.40 -25.25 9.30
CA GLU A 486 9.50 -26.16 9.01
C GLU A 486 10.85 -25.42 8.96
N TYR A 487 10.88 -24.26 8.31
CA TYR A 487 12.08 -23.42 8.17
C TYR A 487 12.35 -22.53 9.39
N CYS A 488 11.38 -22.36 10.28
CA CYS A 488 11.45 -21.54 11.49
C CYS A 488 10.98 -22.32 12.73
N PRO A 489 11.64 -23.43 13.12
CA PRO A 489 11.14 -24.32 14.17
C PRO A 489 11.06 -23.71 15.57
N ASN A 490 11.66 -22.52 15.79
CA ASN A 490 11.65 -21.77 17.04
C ASN A 490 10.60 -20.64 17.07
N HIS A 491 9.51 -20.79 16.29
CA HIS A 491 8.36 -19.91 16.32
C HIS A 491 7.49 -20.14 17.57
#